data_AF-A0A072TGD1-F1
#
_entry.id   AF-A0A072TGD1-F1
#
_cell.length_a   1.000
_cell.length_b   1.000
_cell.length_c   1.000
_cell.angle_alpha   90.00
_cell.angle_beta   90.00
_cell.angle_gamma   90.00
#
_symmetry.space_group_name_H-M   'P 1'
#
loop_
_entity.id
_entity.type
_entity.pdbx_description
1 polymer ?
#
loop_
_entity_poly.entity_id
_entity_poly.type
_entity_poly.pdbx_seq_one_letter_code
_entity_poly.pdbx_strand_id
1 'polypeptide(L)'
;KMIGIEYVLSEVMEPHLFIMKKQKRDSPDKVTPMLAYYILDGSIYQAPQLSNVFAARIGRALYYIEKAFTTAASKLEKIGYVDSENETTIPEPKAAKETIDLKRN
;
A
#
# COMPACT_ATOMS: atom_id res chain seq x y z
N LYS A 1 44.00 6.50 -14.14
CA LYS A 1 42.53 6.22 -14.11
C LYS A 1 41.89 7.25 -13.17
N MET A 2 40.73 7.80 -13.52
CA MET A 2 40.09 8.83 -12.68
C MET A 2 39.67 8.25 -11.31
N ILE A 3 39.63 9.10 -10.28
CA ILE A 3 39.17 8.79 -8.92
C ILE A 3 38.05 9.77 -8.54
N GLY A 4 37.16 9.37 -7.65
CA GLY A 4 36.05 10.20 -7.19
C GLY A 4 34.68 9.61 -7.52
N ILE A 5 33.68 10.47 -7.67
CA ILE A 5 32.31 10.06 -8.00
C ILE A 5 32.18 9.88 -9.50
N GLU A 6 31.68 8.72 -9.91
CA GLU A 6 31.38 8.43 -11.31
C GLU A 6 29.98 7.83 -11.44
N TYR A 7 29.43 7.95 -12.64
CA TYR A 7 28.18 7.34 -13.04
C TYR A 7 28.49 6.33 -14.14
N VAL A 8 28.04 5.10 -13.95
CA VAL A 8 28.26 4.01 -14.91
C VAL A 8 26.94 3.43 -15.35
N LEU A 9 26.81 3.19 -16.65
CA LEU A 9 25.71 2.42 -17.19
C LEU A 9 25.97 0.94 -16.88
N SER A 10 25.10 0.35 -16.07
CA SER A 10 25.31 -0.99 -15.51
C SER A 10 24.47 -2.07 -16.16
N GLU A 11 23.25 -1.75 -16.57
CA GLU A 11 22.36 -2.67 -17.30
C GLU A 11 21.65 -1.91 -18.40
N VAL A 12 21.41 -2.60 -19.51
CA VAL A 12 20.82 -2.07 -20.74
C VAL A 12 19.78 -3.06 -21.22
N MET A 13 18.54 -2.60 -21.31
CA MET A 13 17.39 -3.36 -21.80
C MET A 13 16.62 -2.46 -22.77
N GLU A 14 17.13 -2.40 -23.99
CA GLU A 14 16.60 -1.53 -25.02
C GLU A 14 15.18 -1.93 -25.47
N PRO A 15 14.35 -0.95 -25.87
CA PRO A 15 14.62 0.50 -25.86
C PRO A 15 14.21 1.18 -24.54
N HIS A 16 13.57 0.45 -23.61
CA HIS A 16 12.75 1.05 -22.57
C HIS A 16 13.46 1.24 -21.23
N LEU A 17 14.47 0.43 -20.89
CA LEU A 17 15.05 0.41 -19.56
C LEU A 17 16.59 0.42 -19.61
N PHE A 18 17.17 1.32 -18.83
CA PHE A 18 18.59 1.34 -18.54
C PHE A 18 18.80 1.54 -17.03
N ILE A 19 19.87 0.95 -16.48
CA ILE A 19 20.21 1.13 -15.06
C ILE A 19 21.56 1.81 -14.95
N MET A 20 21.56 3.02 -14.41
CA MET A 20 22.76 3.78 -14.11
C MET A 20 23.11 3.67 -12.62
N LYS A 21 24.37 3.43 -12.29
CA LYS A 21 24.88 3.38 -10.91
C LYS A 21 25.78 4.57 -10.63
N LYS A 22 25.50 5.28 -9.55
CA LYS A 22 26.42 6.24 -8.94
C LYS A 22 27.34 5.47 -8.01
N GLN A 23 28.65 5.61 -8.20
CA GLN A 23 29.64 4.93 -7.39
C GLN A 23 30.84 5.83 -7.10
N LYS A 24 31.48 5.61 -5.95
CA LYS A 24 32.72 6.28 -5.58
C LYS A 24 33.90 5.34 -5.86
N ARG A 25 34.81 5.76 -6.72
CA ARG A 25 36.05 5.07 -7.04
C ARG A 25 37.18 5.62 -6.19
N ASP A 26 37.69 4.82 -5.26
CA ASP A 26 38.85 5.18 -4.43
C ASP A 26 40.17 4.72 -5.07
N SER A 27 40.13 3.66 -5.89
CA SER A 27 41.28 3.17 -6.66
C SER A 27 40.80 2.46 -7.96
N PRO A 28 41.71 2.03 -8.86
CA PRO A 28 41.31 1.31 -10.08
C PRO A 28 40.44 0.08 -9.84
N ASP A 29 40.63 -0.59 -8.70
CA ASP A 29 39.99 -1.85 -8.33
C ASP A 29 39.02 -1.71 -7.14
N LYS A 30 39.01 -0.55 -6.47
CA LYS A 30 38.13 -0.25 -5.34
C LYS A 30 37.04 0.74 -5.72
N VAL A 31 35.82 0.23 -5.79
CA VAL A 31 34.61 0.99 -6.12
C VAL A 31 33.54 0.71 -5.06
N THR A 32 32.96 1.77 -4.51
CA THR A 32 31.86 1.71 -3.54
C THR A 32 30.56 2.15 -4.22
N PRO A 33 29.58 1.25 -4.42
CA PRO A 33 28.26 1.63 -4.93
C PRO A 33 27.54 2.58 -3.96
N MET A 34 26.83 3.57 -4.49
CA MET A 34 26.12 4.55 -3.67
C MET A 34 24.62 4.56 -3.96
N LEU A 35 24.25 4.76 -5.23
CA LEU A 35 22.85 4.84 -5.67
C LEU A 35 22.68 4.18 -7.03
N ALA A 36 21.46 3.74 -7.30
CA ALA A 36 21.03 3.27 -8.62
C ALA A 36 19.89 4.14 -9.14
N TYR A 37 19.83 4.30 -10.46
CA TYR A 37 18.84 5.07 -11.17
C TYR A 37 18.30 4.22 -12.33
N TYR A 38 16.97 4.18 -12.46
CA TYR A 38 16.29 3.62 -13.61
C TYR A 38 16.06 4.72 -14.63
N ILE A 39 16.43 4.47 -15.88
CA ILE A 39 16.07 5.30 -17.02
C ILE A 39 14.97 4.55 -17.75
N LEU A 40 13.73 4.99 -17.57
CA LEU A 40 12.53 4.39 -18.15
C LEU A 40 11.99 5.34 -19.21
N ASP A 41 11.99 4.92 -20.48
CA ASP A 41 11.46 5.70 -21.61
C ASP A 41 12.00 7.15 -21.65
N GLY A 42 13.30 7.31 -21.41
CA GLY A 42 13.97 8.61 -21.35
C GLY A 42 13.80 9.39 -20.04
N SER A 43 13.02 8.90 -19.08
CA SER A 43 12.81 9.51 -17.76
C SER A 43 13.68 8.85 -16.69
N ILE A 44 14.30 9.65 -15.81
CA ILE A 44 15.24 9.17 -14.79
C ILE A 44 14.56 9.12 -13.42
N TYR A 45 14.59 7.95 -12.79
CA TYR A 45 14.07 7.70 -11.45
C TYR A 45 15.14 7.13 -10.54
N GLN A 46 15.27 7.64 -9.32
CA GLN A 46 16.15 7.04 -8.32
C GLN A 46 15.53 5.74 -7.79
N ALA A 47 16.32 4.66 -7.76
CA ALA A 47 15.89 3.41 -7.17
C ALA A 47 15.68 3.57 -5.65
N PRO A 48 14.55 3.10 -5.10
CA PRO A 48 14.29 3.21 -3.68
C PRO A 48 15.22 2.28 -2.89
N GLN A 49 15.63 2.72 -1.70
CA GLN A 49 16.39 1.87 -0.79
C GLN A 49 15.47 0.78 -0.23
N LEU A 50 15.97 -0.46 -0.20
CA LEU A 50 15.19 -1.62 0.24
C LEU A 50 14.62 -1.44 1.66
N SER A 51 15.39 -0.83 2.57
CA SER A 51 14.95 -0.48 3.92
C SER A 51 13.73 0.43 3.94
N ASN A 52 13.73 1.48 3.12
CA ASN A 52 12.62 2.44 3.03
C ASN A 52 11.37 1.76 2.47
N VAL A 53 11.54 0.86 1.50
CA VAL A 53 10.44 0.08 0.93
C VAL A 53 9.81 -0.83 2.00
N PHE A 54 10.63 -1.51 2.81
CA PHE A 54 10.13 -2.34 3.91
C PHE A 54 9.44 -1.50 4.99
N ALA A 55 10.06 -0.40 5.44
CA ALA A 55 9.49 0.48 6.45
C ALA A 55 8.10 1.00 6.03
N ALA A 56 7.95 1.43 4.77
CA ALA A 56 6.67 1.91 4.25
C ALA A 56 5.59 0.80 4.23
N ARG A 57 5.96 -0.43 3.82
CA ARG A 57 5.02 -1.56 3.77
C ARG A 57 4.60 -2.03 5.16
N ILE A 58 5.57 -2.19 6.07
CA ILE A 58 5.31 -2.59 7.46
C ILE A 58 4.46 -1.54 8.15
N GLY A 59 4.81 -0.26 8.02
CA GLY A 59 4.04 0.85 8.61
C GLY A 59 2.59 0.85 8.11
N ARG A 60 2.37 0.61 6.80
CA ARG A 60 1.02 0.53 6.24
C ARG A 60 0.24 -0.69 6.72
N ALA A 61 0.89 -1.84 6.88
CA ALA A 61 0.26 -3.04 7.43
C ALA A 61 -0.18 -2.82 8.88
N LEU A 62 0.71 -2.28 9.73
CA LEU A 62 0.43 -1.95 11.11
C LEU A 62 -0.72 -0.95 11.23
N TYR A 63 -0.72 0.10 10.40
CA TYR A 63 -1.81 1.07 10.36
C TYR A 63 -3.18 0.41 10.12
N TYR A 64 -3.27 -0.52 9.16
CA TYR A 64 -4.55 -1.20 8.88
C TYR A 64 -4.95 -2.17 9.99
N ILE A 65 -3.99 -2.83 10.63
CA ILE A 65 -4.24 -3.70 11.78
C ILE A 65 -4.81 -2.86 12.94
N GLU A 66 -4.13 -1.78 13.30
CA GLU A 66 -4.58 -0.84 14.34
C GLU A 66 -5.98 -0.31 14.03
N LYS A 67 -6.20 0.18 12.80
CA LYS A 67 -7.50 0.68 12.36
C LYS A 67 -8.60 -0.38 12.49
N ALA A 68 -8.32 -1.63 12.15
CA ALA A 68 -9.28 -2.73 12.27
C ALA A 68 -9.65 -2.99 13.74
N PHE A 69 -8.66 -3.05 14.64
CA PHE A 69 -8.89 -3.26 16.07
C PHE A 69 -9.63 -2.09 16.72
N THR A 70 -9.25 -0.85 16.43
CA THR A 70 -9.97 0.35 16.92
C THR A 70 -11.42 0.36 16.43
N THR A 71 -11.66 -0.06 15.18
CA THR A 71 -13.02 -0.16 14.63
C THR A 71 -13.82 -1.28 15.31
N ALA A 72 -13.20 -2.43 15.58
CA ALA A 72 -13.86 -3.54 16.28
C ALA A 72 -14.20 -3.17 17.73
N ALA A 73 -13.25 -2.56 18.46
CA ALA A 73 -13.43 -2.14 19.85
C ALA A 73 -14.57 -1.11 19.98
N SER A 74 -14.58 -0.07 19.14
CA SER A 74 -15.63 0.96 19.17
C SER A 74 -17.04 0.42 18.82
N LYS A 75 -17.14 -0.65 18.03
CA LYS A 75 -18.42 -1.33 17.78
C LYS A 75 -18.83 -2.21 18.95
N LEU A 76 -17.89 -2.85 19.63
CA LEU A 76 -18.15 -3.65 20.83
C LEU A 76 -18.69 -2.78 21.98
N GLU A 77 -18.09 -1.61 22.23
CA GLU A 77 -18.58 -0.64 23.22
C GLU A 77 -20.03 -0.21 22.96
N LYS A 78 -20.42 -0.11 21.69
CA LYS A 78 -21.81 0.19 21.30
C LYS A 78 -22.77 -0.96 21.57
N ILE A 79 -22.33 -2.22 21.48
CA ILE A 79 -23.18 -3.39 21.75
C ILE A 79 -23.43 -3.54 23.25
N GLY A 80 -22.40 -3.29 24.09
CA GLY A 80 -22.52 -3.39 25.55
C GLY A 80 -23.49 -2.38 26.19
N TYR A 81 -23.94 -1.36 25.45
CA TYR A 81 -24.97 -0.39 25.88
C TYR A 81 -26.39 -0.73 25.40
N VAL A 82 -26.55 -1.66 24.46
CA VAL A 82 -27.85 -2.00 23.86
C VAL A 82 -28.62 -3.04 24.69
N ASP A 83 -27.96 -3.73 25.61
CA ASP A 83 -28.60 -4.74 26.47
C ASP A 83 -29.35 -4.15 27.69
N SER A 84 -29.45 -2.82 27.83
CA SER A 84 -30.19 -2.18 28.94
C SER A 84 -31.49 -1.46 28.57
N GLU A 85 -31.89 -1.41 27.29
CA GLU A 85 -33.14 -0.72 26.88
C GLU A 85 -33.98 -1.46 25.84
N ASN A 86 -34.14 -2.78 25.95
CA ASN A 86 -35.19 -3.48 25.18
C ASN A 86 -35.87 -4.58 26.00
N GLU A 87 -36.54 -4.17 27.08
CA GLU A 87 -37.78 -4.85 27.48
C GLU A 87 -39.00 -4.11 26.91
N THR A 88 -39.97 -4.91 26.44
CA THR A 88 -41.33 -4.57 26.00
C THR A 88 -41.52 -3.81 24.69
N THR A 89 -41.70 -4.55 23.58
CA THR A 89 -43.05 -4.85 23.06
C THR A 89 -42.98 -5.80 21.86
N ILE A 90 -43.62 -6.97 21.99
CA ILE A 90 -43.98 -7.85 20.88
C ILE A 90 -45.26 -7.28 20.25
N PRO A 91 -45.35 -7.16 18.92
CA PRO A 91 -46.61 -7.42 18.25
C PRO A 91 -46.48 -8.58 17.26
N GLU A 92 -47.35 -9.56 17.46
CA GLU A 92 -47.60 -10.73 16.60
C GLU A 92 -47.97 -10.41 15.14
N PRO A 93 -47.87 -11.40 14.23
CA PRO A 93 -47.94 -11.22 12.78
C PRO A 93 -49.39 -11.09 12.28
N LYS A 94 -49.67 -10.15 11.37
CA LYS A 94 -50.92 -10.12 10.58
C LYS A 94 -50.67 -10.50 9.13
N ALA A 95 -51.49 -11.45 8.68
CA ALA A 95 -51.46 -12.13 7.41
C ALA A 95 -51.77 -11.25 6.19
N ALA A 96 -51.22 -11.71 5.06
CA ALA A 96 -51.44 -11.43 3.65
C ALA A 96 -52.69 -10.66 3.18
N LYS A 97 -52.45 -9.80 2.17
CA LYS A 97 -53.22 -9.44 0.94
C LYS A 97 -52.79 -8.00 0.56
N GLU A 98 -52.14 -7.70 -0.57
CA GLU A 98 -52.68 -7.69 -1.93
C GLU A 98 -51.56 -7.53 -2.99
N THR A 99 -51.67 -8.35 -4.03
CA THR A 99 -51.50 -8.10 -5.48
C THR A 99 -50.48 -7.05 -5.97
N ILE A 100 -49.39 -7.52 -6.59
CA ILE A 100 -48.55 -6.71 -7.50
C ILE A 100 -49.00 -7.02 -8.94
N ASP A 101 -49.59 -6.04 -9.61
CA ASP A 101 -49.98 -6.11 -11.03
C ASP A 101 -48.80 -5.70 -11.92
N LEU A 102 -48.27 -6.65 -12.70
CA LEU A 102 -47.19 -6.42 -13.67
C LEU A 102 -47.82 -6.04 -15.02
N LYS A 103 -47.96 -4.75 -15.31
CA LYS A 103 -48.14 -4.30 -16.69
C LYS A 103 -46.80 -4.05 -17.39
N ARG A 104 -46.50 -4.99 -18.28
CA ARG A 104 -45.58 -4.89 -19.41
C ARG A 104 -46.22 -3.99 -20.48
N ASN A 105 -45.48 -2.99 -20.95
CA ASN A 105 -45.39 -2.53 -22.34
C ASN A 105 -44.31 -1.46 -22.46
#